data_AF-A0A954H316-F1
#
_entry.id   AF-A0A954H316-F1
#
_cell.length_a   1.000
_cell.length_b   1.000
_cell.length_c   1.000
_cell.angle_alpha   90.00
_cell.angle_beta   90.00
_cell.angle_gamma   90.00
#
_symmetry.space_group_name_H-M   'P 1'
#
loop_
_entity.id
_entity.type
_entity.pdbx_description
1 polymer ?
#
loop_
_entity_poly.entity_id
_entity_poly.type
_entity_poly.pdbx_seq_one_letter_code
_entity_poly.pdbx_strand_id
1 'polypeptide(L)'
;PFDVAEVNSGNLASSYLQRLHVTASADGHAPHVHCGGLHGIGLVAVNVLSSTLHCEAWRNGQLWCQDFQRGVPAGAAHVTQTGDGRGTRIVMCPDSEIFGETSFDELRMREHLFEIAHLHPGLRVEFNDEVFRSKHGLADYVAIQEPPCRLYGLIDRPVFCTAERIGDISVNAAAVGQAEETVWKTWVNGVETTSGSHVNGFMNALQDAGWRPAVAAIHVVMHDPRFAGPTREKLDAPKAAAEIRTGLGPRLSEFCRTHRLGKYSAK
;
A
#
# COMPACT_ATOMS: atom_id res chain seq x y z
N PRO A 1 8.76 12.17 16.02
CA PRO A 1 9.05 13.58 16.38
C PRO A 1 10.23 13.65 17.35
N PHE A 2 11.23 14.48 17.06
CA PHE A 2 12.40 14.65 17.93
C PHE A 2 12.16 15.67 19.06
N ASP A 3 11.14 16.52 18.91
CA ASP A 3 10.72 17.58 19.83
C ASP A 3 9.76 17.10 20.94
N VAL A 4 9.30 15.85 20.86
CA VAL A 4 8.44 15.23 21.88
C VAL A 4 9.32 14.38 22.80
N ALA A 5 9.42 14.79 24.06
CA ALA A 5 10.17 14.07 25.07
C ALA A 5 9.54 12.69 25.35
N GLU A 6 10.38 11.67 25.46
CA GLU A 6 9.96 10.30 25.79
C GLU A 6 10.84 9.74 26.91
N VAL A 7 10.21 8.96 27.79
CA VAL A 7 10.89 8.30 28.90
C VAL A 7 11.82 7.22 28.33
N ASN A 8 13.09 7.25 28.74
CA ASN A 8 14.19 6.35 28.36
C ASN A 8 14.88 6.59 27.00
N SER A 9 14.16 7.00 25.94
CA SER A 9 14.77 7.24 24.61
C SER A 9 15.17 8.69 24.36
N GLY A 10 14.84 9.60 25.30
CA GLY A 10 15.05 11.04 25.19
C GLY A 10 13.99 11.71 24.31
N ASN A 11 13.71 11.16 23.12
CA ASN A 11 12.68 11.66 22.22
C ASN A 11 11.89 10.54 21.53
N LEU A 12 10.74 10.89 20.97
CA LEU A 12 9.78 9.96 20.36
C LEU A 12 10.27 9.36 19.03
N ALA A 13 11.07 10.07 18.24
CA ALA A 13 11.67 9.50 17.03
C ALA A 13 12.67 8.38 17.37
N SER A 14 13.52 8.58 18.39
CA SER A 14 14.38 7.52 18.93
C SER A 14 13.58 6.34 19.45
N SER A 15 12.45 6.60 20.12
CA SER A 15 11.56 5.54 20.61
C SER A 15 11.10 4.62 19.46
N TYR A 16 10.64 5.20 18.34
CA TYR A 16 10.25 4.44 17.14
C TYR A 16 11.42 3.71 16.44
N LEU A 17 12.65 4.18 16.61
CA LEU A 17 13.84 3.61 15.99
C LEU A 17 14.54 2.56 16.87
N GLN A 18 14.19 2.45 18.15
CA GLN A 18 14.89 1.59 19.11
C GLN A 18 13.99 0.59 19.83
N ARG A 19 12.69 0.91 20.00
CA ARG A 19 11.80 0.11 20.83
C ARG A 19 10.81 -0.65 19.96
N LEU A 20 10.86 -1.98 20.08
CA LEU A 20 9.88 -2.86 19.47
C LEU A 20 8.49 -2.58 20.04
N HIS A 21 7.46 -2.76 19.20
CA HIS A 21 6.06 -2.61 19.59
C HIS A 21 5.64 -1.18 19.97
N VAL A 22 6.46 -0.19 19.62
CA VAL A 22 6.09 1.22 19.68
C VAL A 22 5.60 1.65 18.30
N THR A 23 4.32 1.99 18.20
CA THR A 23 3.68 2.42 16.95
C THR A 23 2.89 3.70 17.16
N ALA A 24 2.94 4.61 16.19
CA ALA A 24 2.19 5.86 16.17
C ALA A 24 0.66 5.68 16.05
N SER A 25 0.21 4.42 15.94
CA SER A 25 -1.20 4.02 15.90
C SER A 25 -1.71 3.41 17.21
N ALA A 26 -0.85 3.23 18.22
CA ALA A 26 -1.21 2.54 19.47
C ALA A 26 -2.28 3.29 20.28
N ASP A 27 -2.37 4.60 20.08
CA ASP A 27 -3.36 5.50 20.68
C ASP A 27 -4.67 5.60 19.87
N GLY A 28 -4.78 4.86 18.76
CA GLY A 28 -5.96 4.90 17.88
C GLY A 28 -6.07 6.18 17.04
N HIS A 29 -5.00 6.97 16.89
CA HIS A 29 -5.06 8.19 16.08
C HIS A 29 -5.41 7.87 14.60
N ALA A 30 -6.51 8.47 14.14
CA ALA A 30 -7.17 8.18 12.86
C ALA A 30 -6.29 8.18 11.58
N PRO A 31 -5.21 8.98 11.42
CA PRO A 31 -4.43 8.92 10.19
C PRO A 31 -3.53 7.67 10.07
N HIS A 32 -3.28 6.93 11.16
CA HIS A 32 -2.30 5.82 11.19
C HIS A 32 -2.89 4.43 11.41
N VAL A 33 -4.15 4.34 11.84
CA VAL A 33 -4.84 3.05 12.11
C VAL A 33 -5.01 2.15 10.86
N HIS A 34 -4.78 2.73 9.68
CA HIS A 34 -4.92 2.09 8.37
C HIS A 34 -3.59 1.75 7.70
N CYS A 35 -2.45 2.13 8.30
CA CYS A 35 -1.13 1.78 7.75
C CYS A 35 -0.87 0.27 7.93
N GLY A 36 -0.43 -0.42 6.89
CA GLY A 36 0.12 -1.78 7.03
C GLY A 36 1.40 -1.75 7.87
N GLY A 37 1.61 -2.72 8.77
CA GLY A 37 2.88 -2.81 9.54
C GLY A 37 2.82 -2.50 11.05
N LEU A 38 1.64 -2.48 11.66
CA LEU A 38 1.39 -1.96 13.02
C LEU A 38 1.99 -2.74 14.20
N HIS A 39 2.94 -3.66 13.98
CA HIS A 39 3.66 -4.28 15.10
C HIS A 39 4.74 -3.37 15.69
N GLY A 40 5.06 -2.22 15.06
CA GLY A 40 6.12 -1.32 15.56
C GLY A 40 7.52 -1.94 15.51
N ILE A 41 7.76 -2.84 14.54
CA ILE A 41 9.04 -3.55 14.39
C ILE A 41 9.85 -3.03 13.20
N GLY A 42 9.18 -2.61 12.12
CA GLY A 42 9.83 -2.37 10.83
C GLY A 42 11.01 -1.40 10.89
N LEU A 43 10.79 -0.21 11.44
CA LEU A 43 11.83 0.82 11.50
C LEU A 43 12.97 0.46 12.47
N VAL A 44 12.66 -0.23 13.56
CA VAL A 44 13.65 -0.76 14.51
C VAL A 44 14.53 -1.82 13.84
N ALA A 45 13.93 -2.75 13.11
CA ALA A 45 14.67 -3.77 12.37
C ALA A 45 15.60 -3.13 11.33
N VAL A 46 15.11 -2.14 10.57
CA VAL A 46 15.95 -1.37 9.63
C VAL A 46 17.13 -0.72 10.36
N ASN A 47 16.89 -0.06 11.50
CA ASN A 47 17.95 0.60 12.26
C ASN A 47 19.00 -0.37 12.83
N VAL A 48 18.55 -1.49 13.42
CA VAL A 48 19.43 -2.50 14.03
C VAL A 48 20.25 -3.24 12.96
N LEU A 49 19.67 -3.49 11.79
CA LEU A 49 20.32 -4.20 10.68
C LEU A 49 21.14 -3.28 9.76
N SER A 50 21.30 -2.01 10.12
CA SER A 50 22.11 -1.05 9.40
C SER A 50 23.40 -0.75 10.15
N SER A 51 24.52 -0.69 9.42
CA SER A 51 25.79 -0.21 9.97
C SER A 51 25.70 1.26 10.39
N THR A 52 25.02 2.06 9.57
CA THR A 52 24.67 3.46 9.85
C THR A 52 23.23 3.77 9.42
N LEU A 53 22.56 4.62 10.19
CA LEU A 53 21.27 5.21 9.81
C LEU A 53 21.25 6.69 10.20
N HIS A 54 20.93 7.55 9.24
CA HIS A 54 20.71 8.99 9.43
C HIS A 54 19.22 9.28 9.30
N CYS A 55 18.64 9.92 10.32
CA CYS A 55 17.24 10.31 10.35
C CYS A 55 17.13 11.83 10.40
N GLU A 56 16.42 12.41 9.43
CA GLU A 56 16.04 13.83 9.41
C GLU A 56 14.51 13.93 9.51
N ALA A 57 14.00 14.82 10.35
CA ALA A 57 12.57 15.10 10.40
C ALA A 57 12.28 16.59 10.62
N TRP A 58 11.45 17.14 9.74
CA TRP A 58 10.94 18.50 9.88
C TRP A 58 9.76 18.55 10.86
N ARG A 59 9.86 19.37 11.90
CA ARG A 59 8.78 19.60 12.86
C ARG A 59 8.86 21.01 13.44
N ASN A 60 7.71 21.68 13.55
CA ASN A 60 7.60 23.04 14.11
C ASN A 60 8.60 24.04 13.53
N GLY A 61 8.85 23.94 12.23
CA GLY A 61 9.77 24.79 11.49
C GLY A 61 11.26 24.55 11.75
N GLN A 62 11.61 23.39 12.30
CA GLN A 62 12.99 22.96 12.54
C GLN A 62 13.26 21.60 11.88
N LEU A 63 14.43 21.47 11.26
CA LEU A 63 14.97 20.19 10.80
C LEU A 63 15.78 19.56 11.91
N TRP A 64 15.26 18.47 12.47
CA TRP A 64 15.94 17.67 13.46
C TRP A 64 16.69 16.53 12.79
N CYS A 65 17.93 16.30 13.21
CA CYS A 65 18.77 15.21 12.73
C CYS A 65 19.24 14.34 13.90
N GLN A 66 19.33 13.03 13.67
CA GLN A 66 20.01 12.11 14.56
C GLN A 66 20.61 10.93 13.78
N ASP A 67 21.86 10.62 14.12
CA ASP A 67 22.60 9.47 13.58
C ASP A 67 22.50 8.26 14.51
N PHE A 68 22.55 7.08 13.91
CA PHE A 68 22.55 5.79 14.58
C PHE A 68 23.62 4.88 13.98
N GLN A 69 24.21 4.03 14.82
CA GLN A 69 25.14 2.97 14.45
C GLN A 69 24.63 1.66 15.04
N ARG A 70 24.31 0.68 14.19
CA ARG A 70 23.79 -0.64 14.61
C ARG A 70 22.64 -0.54 15.64
N GLY A 71 21.68 0.34 15.38
CA GLY A 71 20.52 0.56 16.26
C GLY A 71 20.73 1.51 17.45
N VAL A 72 21.97 1.93 17.73
CA VAL A 72 22.31 2.79 18.87
C VAL A 72 22.51 4.24 18.41
N PRO A 73 22.02 5.27 19.12
CA PRO A 73 22.15 6.65 18.69
C PRO A 73 23.61 7.09 18.83
N ALA A 74 24.18 7.64 17.76
CA ALA A 74 25.55 8.14 17.69
C ALA A 74 25.62 9.62 18.08
N GLY A 75 24.95 9.98 19.17
CA GLY A 75 24.83 11.36 19.66
C GLY A 75 23.40 11.79 19.94
N ALA A 76 23.25 13.00 20.47
CA ALA A 76 21.96 13.60 20.72
C ALA A 76 21.32 14.13 19.42
N ALA A 77 19.99 14.08 19.35
CA ALA A 77 19.25 14.77 18.31
C ALA A 77 19.54 16.28 18.37
N HIS A 78 19.75 16.89 17.22
CA HIS A 78 20.08 18.31 17.13
C HIS A 78 19.38 18.96 15.92
N VAL A 79 19.21 20.27 15.98
CA VAL A 79 18.63 21.05 14.88
C VAL A 79 19.72 21.48 13.93
N THR A 80 19.59 21.16 12.64
CA THR A 80 20.55 21.53 11.59
C THR A 80 20.07 22.70 10.74
N GLN A 81 18.75 22.91 10.66
CA GLN A 81 18.14 23.97 9.86
C GLN A 81 16.83 24.47 10.49
N THR A 82 16.47 25.73 10.24
CA THR A 82 15.14 26.29 10.50
C THR A 82 14.48 26.74 9.19
N GLY A 83 13.15 26.67 9.13
CA GLY A 83 12.39 26.95 7.90
C GLY A 83 10.96 26.42 7.95
N ASP A 84 10.33 26.24 6.80
CA ASP A 84 8.95 25.76 6.64
C ASP A 84 8.86 24.37 6.00
N GLY A 85 9.99 23.65 5.97
CA GLY A 85 10.10 22.29 5.44
C GLY A 85 9.19 21.30 6.17
N ARG A 86 8.91 20.18 5.51
CA ARG A 86 8.02 19.11 6.00
C ARG A 86 8.54 17.75 5.56
N GLY A 87 8.22 16.73 6.36
CA GLY A 87 8.50 15.33 6.03
C GLY A 87 9.63 14.74 6.86
N THR A 88 9.99 13.51 6.49
CA THR A 88 11.01 12.71 7.16
C THR A 88 11.88 12.06 6.09
N ARG A 89 13.19 12.08 6.30
CA ARG A 89 14.18 11.43 5.43
C ARG A 89 14.93 10.41 6.27
N ILE A 90 15.04 9.19 5.75
CA ILE A 90 15.86 8.13 6.32
C ILE A 90 16.90 7.77 5.27
N VAL A 91 18.17 7.77 5.67
CA VAL A 91 19.29 7.26 4.88
C VAL A 91 19.92 6.13 5.70
N MET A 92 20.11 4.97 5.10
CA MET A 92 20.65 3.80 5.80
C MET A 92 21.68 3.08 4.94
N CYS A 93 22.62 2.41 5.62
CA CYS A 93 23.57 1.51 4.99
C CYS A 93 23.41 0.12 5.62
N PRO A 94 23.01 -0.92 4.86
CA PRO A 94 22.91 -2.28 5.37
C PRO A 94 24.22 -2.73 6.03
N ASP A 95 24.14 -3.51 7.11
CA ASP A 95 25.34 -4.00 7.78
C ASP A 95 25.98 -5.18 7.03
N SER A 96 27.18 -4.99 6.51
CA SER A 96 27.90 -6.02 5.76
C SER A 96 28.39 -7.19 6.62
N GLU A 97 28.46 -7.05 7.96
CA GLU A 97 28.73 -8.19 8.85
C GLU A 97 27.51 -9.12 8.96
N ILE A 98 26.30 -8.59 8.72
CA ILE A 98 25.05 -9.35 8.79
C ILE A 98 24.69 -9.91 7.41
N PHE A 99 24.78 -9.07 6.38
CA PHE A 99 24.30 -9.41 5.04
C PHE A 99 25.41 -9.82 4.07
N GLY A 100 26.68 -9.55 4.37
CA GLY A 100 27.77 -9.70 3.42
C GLY A 100 27.77 -8.60 2.35
N GLU A 101 28.31 -8.91 1.18
CA GLU A 101 28.21 -8.04 0.00
C GLU A 101 26.81 -8.17 -0.61
N THR A 102 26.00 -7.12 -0.48
CA THR A 102 24.62 -7.11 -0.97
C THR A 102 24.30 -5.89 -1.79
N SER A 103 23.45 -6.09 -2.80
CA SER A 103 22.84 -5.03 -3.60
C SER A 103 21.31 -5.07 -3.45
N PHE A 104 20.67 -3.92 -3.57
CA PHE A 104 19.21 -3.87 -3.65
C PHE A 104 18.71 -4.39 -5.00
N ASP A 105 17.62 -5.15 -4.97
CA ASP A 105 16.91 -5.57 -6.18
C ASP A 105 16.08 -4.40 -6.71
N GLU A 106 16.65 -3.65 -7.65
CA GLU A 106 15.99 -2.49 -8.24
C GLU A 106 14.72 -2.84 -9.01
N LEU A 107 14.64 -4.03 -9.62
CA LEU A 107 13.45 -4.43 -10.37
C LEU A 107 12.27 -4.60 -9.41
N ARG A 108 12.49 -5.32 -8.31
CA ARG A 108 11.49 -5.50 -7.26
C ARG A 108 11.08 -4.18 -6.61
N MET A 109 12.02 -3.26 -6.41
CA MET A 109 11.69 -1.92 -5.90
C MET A 109 10.82 -1.14 -6.88
N ARG A 110 11.17 -1.11 -8.18
CA ARG A 110 10.35 -0.44 -9.20
C ARG A 110 8.94 -0.99 -9.24
N GLU A 111 8.77 -2.31 -9.23
CA GLU A 111 7.46 -2.96 -9.20
C GLU A 111 6.64 -2.52 -7.98
N HIS A 112 7.25 -2.53 -6.79
CA HIS A 112 6.57 -2.12 -5.57
C HIS A 112 6.20 -0.63 -5.54
N LEU A 113 7.09 0.25 -5.99
CA LEU A 113 6.84 1.70 -6.05
C LEU A 113 5.79 2.05 -7.11
N PHE A 114 5.79 1.32 -8.23
CA PHE A 114 4.73 1.39 -9.22
C PHE A 114 3.37 1.05 -8.59
N GLU A 115 3.26 -0.05 -7.84
CA GLU A 115 2.03 -0.40 -7.15
C GLU A 115 1.60 0.68 -6.14
N ILE A 116 2.51 1.16 -5.29
CA ILE A 116 2.22 2.21 -4.31
C ILE A 116 1.61 3.46 -4.97
N ALA A 117 2.16 3.89 -6.11
CA ALA A 117 1.66 5.04 -6.85
C ALA A 117 0.24 4.83 -7.41
N HIS A 118 -0.14 3.59 -7.74
CA HIS A 118 -1.49 3.25 -8.23
C HIS A 118 -2.50 3.01 -7.10
N LEU A 119 -2.03 2.60 -5.91
CA LEU A 119 -2.88 2.48 -4.72
C LEU A 119 -3.28 3.85 -4.16
N HIS A 120 -2.48 4.89 -4.40
CA HIS A 120 -2.69 6.24 -3.87
C HIS A 120 -2.74 7.28 -5.00
N PRO A 121 -3.91 7.47 -5.66
CA PRO A 121 -4.06 8.44 -6.74
C PRO A 121 -3.51 9.83 -6.36
N GLY A 122 -2.67 10.38 -7.23
CA GLY A 122 -2.03 11.68 -7.02
C GLY A 122 -0.70 11.64 -6.26
N LEU A 123 -0.32 10.51 -5.64
CA LEU A 123 1.01 10.32 -5.07
C LEU A 123 2.07 10.35 -6.17
N ARG A 124 3.13 11.12 -5.94
CA ARG A 124 4.34 11.15 -6.76
C ARG A 124 5.44 10.41 -6.02
N VAL A 125 5.95 9.34 -6.63
CA VAL A 125 7.05 8.54 -6.10
C VAL A 125 8.23 8.68 -7.06
N GLU A 126 9.41 8.96 -6.53
CA GLU A 126 10.63 9.14 -7.32
C GLU A 126 11.64 8.05 -6.94
N PHE A 127 12.29 7.45 -7.92
CA PHE A 127 13.31 6.42 -7.73
C PHE A 127 14.31 6.45 -8.89
N ASN A 128 15.59 6.74 -8.61
CA ASN A 128 16.66 6.81 -9.60
C ASN A 128 16.26 7.60 -10.87
N ASP A 129 15.82 8.85 -10.69
CA ASP A 129 15.31 9.76 -11.73
C ASP A 129 14.02 9.31 -12.46
N GLU A 130 13.47 8.14 -12.14
CA GLU A 130 12.16 7.69 -12.60
C GLU A 130 11.05 8.27 -11.70
N VAL A 131 9.93 8.65 -12.31
CA VAL A 131 8.77 9.20 -11.60
C VAL A 131 7.55 8.30 -11.82
N PHE A 132 7.05 7.70 -10.75
CA PHE A 132 5.82 6.93 -10.73
C PHE A 132 4.68 7.81 -10.22
N ARG A 133 3.61 7.91 -11.00
CA ARG A 133 2.39 8.64 -10.65
C ARG A 133 1.21 8.08 -11.42
N SER A 134 0.10 7.89 -10.73
CA SER A 134 -1.18 7.56 -11.35
C SER A 134 -2.23 8.61 -11.01
N LYS A 135 -3.03 8.99 -12.01
CA LYS A 135 -4.13 9.95 -11.83
C LYS A 135 -5.41 9.23 -11.41
N HIS A 136 -5.66 8.03 -11.95
CA HIS A 136 -6.90 7.29 -11.73
C HIS A 136 -6.69 6.00 -10.90
N GLY A 137 -5.52 5.82 -10.32
CA GLY A 137 -5.17 4.72 -9.43
C GLY A 137 -5.29 3.35 -10.08
N LEU A 138 -6.06 2.47 -9.44
CA LEU A 138 -6.27 1.10 -9.92
C LEU A 138 -6.87 1.02 -11.33
N ALA A 139 -7.59 2.05 -11.78
CA ALA A 139 -8.07 2.10 -13.17
C ALA A 139 -6.91 2.13 -14.18
N ASP A 140 -5.90 2.97 -13.92
CA ASP A 140 -4.69 3.03 -14.75
C ASP A 140 -3.92 1.69 -14.62
N TYR A 141 -3.85 1.12 -13.41
CA TYR A 141 -3.15 -0.15 -13.15
C TYR A 141 -3.71 -1.30 -13.99
N VAL A 142 -5.02 -1.55 -13.91
CA VAL A 142 -5.63 -2.69 -14.64
C VAL A 142 -5.55 -2.49 -16.14
N ALA A 143 -5.63 -1.25 -16.63
CA ALA A 143 -5.48 -0.93 -18.05
C ALA A 143 -4.06 -1.23 -18.57
N ILE A 144 -3.03 -0.96 -17.76
CA ILE A 144 -1.63 -1.29 -18.10
C ILE A 144 -1.39 -2.81 -18.09
N GLN A 145 -1.97 -3.51 -17.11
CA GLN A 145 -1.80 -4.96 -16.94
C GLN A 145 -2.61 -5.79 -17.93
N GLU A 146 -3.61 -5.19 -18.61
CA GLU A 146 -4.40 -5.88 -19.59
C GLU A 146 -3.53 -6.31 -20.79
N PRO A 147 -3.44 -7.62 -21.12
CA PRO A 147 -2.62 -8.06 -22.24
C PRO A 147 -3.04 -7.39 -23.56
N PRO A 148 -2.09 -7.00 -24.42
CA PRO A 148 -2.40 -6.38 -25.70
C PRO A 148 -3.24 -7.34 -26.56
N CYS A 149 -4.49 -6.99 -26.75
CA CYS A 149 -5.41 -7.79 -27.54
C CYS A 149 -5.16 -7.50 -29.03
N ARG A 150 -4.61 -8.47 -29.77
CA ARG A 150 -4.23 -8.35 -31.19
C ARG A 150 -5.35 -7.91 -32.15
N LEU A 151 -6.60 -7.88 -31.71
CA LEU A 151 -7.78 -7.66 -32.56
C LEU A 151 -8.46 -6.29 -32.40
N TYR A 152 -7.99 -5.40 -31.51
CA TYR A 152 -8.67 -4.14 -31.25
C TYR A 152 -7.69 -2.97 -31.18
N GLY A 153 -7.49 -2.31 -32.32
CA GLY A 153 -6.88 -0.98 -32.34
C GLY A 153 -7.85 0.05 -31.76
N LEU A 154 -7.36 0.86 -30.82
CA LEU A 154 -7.96 2.16 -30.44
C LEU A 154 -9.43 2.19 -29.94
N ILE A 155 -9.97 1.11 -29.37
CA ILE A 155 -11.26 1.20 -28.68
C ILE A 155 -11.01 1.50 -27.20
N ASP A 156 -11.57 2.61 -26.71
CA ASP A 156 -11.71 2.92 -25.27
C ASP A 156 -12.35 1.71 -24.58
N ARG A 157 -11.50 0.87 -23.97
CA ARG A 157 -11.99 -0.28 -23.20
C ARG A 157 -12.59 0.27 -21.92
N PRO A 158 -13.88 -0.01 -21.66
CA PRO A 158 -14.49 0.45 -20.44
C PRO A 158 -13.78 -0.22 -19.26
N VAL A 159 -13.22 0.60 -18.38
CA VAL A 159 -12.62 0.18 -17.12
C VAL A 159 -13.65 0.42 -16.03
N PHE A 160 -14.04 -0.63 -15.31
CA PHE A 160 -14.78 -0.47 -14.07
C PHE A 160 -13.81 0.09 -13.04
N CYS A 161 -14.18 1.16 -12.34
CA CYS A 161 -13.42 1.66 -11.21
C CYS A 161 -14.33 2.26 -10.14
N THR A 162 -13.94 2.09 -8.89
CA THR A 162 -14.61 2.70 -7.73
C THR A 162 -13.62 2.95 -6.61
N ALA A 163 -13.85 4.02 -5.86
CA ALA A 163 -13.22 4.29 -4.59
C ALA A 163 -14.31 4.78 -3.62
N GLU A 164 -14.72 3.95 -2.68
CA GLU A 164 -15.83 4.26 -1.78
C GLU A 164 -15.66 3.63 -0.39
N ARG A 165 -16.40 4.16 0.59
CA ARG A 165 -16.50 3.60 1.94
C ARG A 165 -17.72 2.68 1.97
N ILE A 166 -17.51 1.40 2.24
CA ILE A 166 -18.58 0.40 2.40
C ILE A 166 -18.53 -0.07 3.85
N GLY A 167 -19.53 0.31 4.65
CA GLY A 167 -19.50 0.08 6.09
C GLY A 167 -18.26 0.73 6.72
N ASP A 168 -17.45 -0.06 7.42
CA ASP A 168 -16.25 0.41 8.12
C ASP A 168 -14.99 0.41 7.23
N ILE A 169 -15.05 -0.16 6.02
CA ILE A 169 -13.89 -0.37 5.14
C ILE A 169 -13.90 0.55 3.92
N SER A 170 -12.75 1.12 3.56
CA SER A 170 -12.60 1.75 2.24
C SER A 170 -12.25 0.69 1.21
N VAL A 171 -12.89 0.74 0.06
CA VAL A 171 -12.67 -0.19 -1.05
C VAL A 171 -12.33 0.63 -2.28
N ASN A 172 -11.14 0.36 -2.84
CA ASN A 172 -10.75 0.78 -4.17
C ASN A 172 -10.70 -0.47 -5.05
N ALA A 173 -11.50 -0.53 -6.12
CA ALA A 173 -11.56 -1.69 -6.98
C ALA A 173 -11.59 -1.26 -8.45
N ALA A 174 -10.92 -2.01 -9.30
CA ALA A 174 -10.95 -1.81 -10.75
C ALA A 174 -10.95 -3.15 -11.49
N ALA A 175 -11.55 -3.17 -12.68
CA ALA A 175 -11.54 -4.34 -13.55
C ALA A 175 -11.66 -3.93 -15.02
N VAL A 176 -11.06 -4.72 -15.92
CA VAL A 176 -11.09 -4.45 -17.36
C VAL A 176 -11.07 -5.75 -18.17
N GLY A 177 -11.59 -5.67 -19.39
CA GLY A 177 -11.52 -6.73 -20.38
C GLY A 177 -12.50 -7.88 -20.13
N GLN A 178 -12.28 -8.97 -20.85
CA GLN A 178 -13.03 -10.22 -20.73
C GLN A 178 -12.10 -11.38 -21.07
N ALA A 179 -12.02 -12.38 -20.20
CA ALA A 179 -11.20 -13.57 -20.43
C ALA A 179 -11.83 -14.83 -19.80
N GLU A 180 -11.26 -16.00 -20.11
CA GLU A 180 -11.63 -17.26 -19.47
C GLU A 180 -11.18 -17.32 -18.01
N GLU A 181 -10.04 -16.69 -17.70
CA GLU A 181 -9.50 -16.56 -16.35
C GLU A 181 -9.16 -15.10 -16.08
N THR A 182 -9.41 -14.67 -14.84
CA THR A 182 -9.12 -13.31 -14.39
C THR A 182 -7.74 -13.28 -13.71
N VAL A 183 -6.87 -12.37 -14.16
CA VAL A 183 -5.63 -12.05 -13.46
C VAL A 183 -5.96 -11.12 -12.29
N TRP A 184 -5.59 -11.54 -11.08
CA TRP A 184 -5.90 -10.82 -9.85
C TRP A 184 -4.68 -10.12 -9.27
N LYS A 185 -4.86 -8.90 -8.79
CA LYS A 185 -3.91 -8.24 -7.91
C LYS A 185 -4.65 -7.60 -6.74
N THR A 186 -4.24 -7.91 -5.51
CA THR A 186 -5.06 -7.57 -4.35
C THR A 186 -4.21 -7.10 -3.17
N TRP A 187 -4.72 -6.12 -2.42
CA TRP A 187 -4.02 -5.54 -1.28
C TRP A 187 -4.96 -5.25 -0.11
N VAL A 188 -4.40 -5.33 1.10
CA VAL A 188 -5.04 -4.85 2.33
C VAL A 188 -4.08 -3.90 3.04
N ASN A 189 -4.50 -2.66 3.28
CA ASN A 189 -3.67 -1.62 3.92
C ASN A 189 -2.29 -1.44 3.24
N GLY A 190 -2.24 -1.61 1.90
CA GLY A 190 -1.02 -1.47 1.09
C GLY A 190 -0.12 -2.71 1.07
N VAL A 191 -0.47 -3.77 1.83
CA VAL A 191 0.23 -5.05 1.78
C VAL A 191 -0.44 -5.94 0.74
N GLU A 192 0.36 -6.51 -0.17
CA GLU A 192 -0.13 -7.47 -1.15
C GLU A 192 -0.66 -8.74 -0.47
N THR A 193 -1.79 -9.23 -0.97
CA THR A 193 -2.43 -10.46 -0.52
C THR A 193 -2.70 -11.37 -1.72
N THR A 194 -2.57 -12.68 -1.52
CA THR A 194 -2.84 -13.69 -2.58
C THR A 194 -4.29 -14.16 -2.56
N SER A 195 -4.96 -14.07 -1.40
CA SER A 195 -6.35 -14.51 -1.23
C SER A 195 -7.02 -13.81 -0.04
N GLY A 196 -8.29 -14.10 0.21
CA GLY A 196 -8.98 -13.67 1.43
C GLY A 196 -10.39 -13.17 1.21
N SER A 197 -10.98 -12.66 2.30
CA SER A 197 -12.37 -12.21 2.32
C SER A 197 -12.68 -11.10 1.30
N HIS A 198 -11.75 -10.16 1.09
CA HIS A 198 -11.91 -9.08 0.12
C HIS A 198 -11.94 -9.58 -1.33
N VAL A 199 -11.04 -10.51 -1.67
CA VAL A 199 -10.99 -11.16 -2.98
C VAL A 199 -12.28 -11.93 -3.24
N ASN A 200 -12.71 -12.73 -2.26
CA ASN A 200 -13.95 -13.51 -2.36
C ASN A 200 -15.19 -12.62 -2.53
N GLY A 201 -15.27 -11.52 -1.77
CA GLY A 201 -16.37 -10.56 -1.89
C GLY A 201 -16.47 -9.96 -3.28
N PHE A 202 -15.35 -9.50 -3.84
CA PHE A 202 -15.31 -8.89 -5.18
C PHE A 202 -15.54 -9.93 -6.29
N MET A 203 -14.95 -11.12 -6.17
CA MET A 203 -15.18 -12.24 -7.09
C MET A 203 -16.66 -12.61 -7.15
N ASN A 204 -17.33 -12.73 -6.00
CA ASN A 204 -18.76 -13.01 -5.96
C ASN A 204 -19.59 -11.88 -6.58
N ALA A 205 -19.20 -10.61 -6.38
CA ALA A 205 -19.88 -9.47 -6.99
C ALA A 205 -19.77 -9.47 -8.53
N LEU A 206 -18.60 -9.82 -9.05
CA LEU A 206 -18.37 -9.98 -10.49
C LEU A 206 -19.19 -11.15 -11.06
N GLN A 207 -19.25 -12.27 -10.33
CA GLN A 207 -20.04 -13.43 -10.70
C GLN A 207 -21.54 -13.10 -10.74
N ASP A 208 -22.06 -12.40 -9.72
CA ASP A 208 -23.46 -11.95 -9.68
C ASP A 208 -23.79 -11.01 -10.85
N ALA A 209 -22.84 -10.16 -11.25
CA ALA A 209 -22.96 -9.29 -12.43
C ALA A 209 -22.79 -10.03 -13.77
N GLY A 210 -22.42 -11.32 -13.76
CA GLY A 210 -22.23 -12.12 -14.96
C GLY A 210 -20.99 -11.77 -15.78
N TRP A 211 -20.03 -11.06 -15.19
CA TRP A 211 -18.82 -10.58 -15.86
C TRP A 211 -17.58 -11.30 -15.35
N ARG A 212 -16.69 -11.67 -16.28
CA ARG A 212 -15.39 -12.25 -15.97
C ARG A 212 -14.30 -11.40 -16.62
N PRO A 213 -13.75 -10.41 -15.90
CA PRO A 213 -12.74 -9.50 -16.47
C PRO A 213 -11.44 -10.24 -16.79
N ALA A 214 -10.65 -9.68 -17.71
CA ALA A 214 -9.30 -10.17 -17.96
C ALA A 214 -8.35 -9.85 -16.80
N VAL A 215 -8.48 -8.64 -16.25
CA VAL A 215 -7.71 -8.19 -15.08
C VAL A 215 -8.65 -7.58 -14.06
N ALA A 216 -8.47 -7.92 -12.79
CA ALA A 216 -9.18 -7.32 -11.67
C ALA A 216 -8.21 -6.97 -10.53
N ALA A 217 -8.40 -5.79 -9.95
CA ALA A 217 -7.62 -5.29 -8.84
C ALA A 217 -8.53 -4.82 -7.71
N ILE A 218 -8.16 -5.13 -6.46
CA ILE A 218 -8.88 -4.61 -5.28
C ILE A 218 -7.91 -4.28 -4.14
N HIS A 219 -8.03 -3.07 -3.62
CA HIS A 219 -7.34 -2.58 -2.44
C HIS A 219 -8.37 -2.23 -1.37
N VAL A 220 -8.27 -2.90 -0.23
CA VAL A 220 -9.11 -2.64 0.95
C VAL A 220 -8.28 -1.91 2.00
N VAL A 221 -8.85 -0.85 2.56
CA VAL A 221 -8.30 -0.17 3.72
C VAL A 221 -9.25 -0.32 4.89
N MET A 222 -8.78 -0.92 5.98
CA MET A 222 -9.57 -1.21 7.17
C MET A 222 -8.78 -1.02 8.45
N HIS A 223 -9.50 -0.85 9.56
CA HIS A 223 -8.91 -0.84 10.90
C HIS A 223 -8.60 -2.28 11.34
N ASP A 224 -7.40 -2.52 11.88
CA ASP A 224 -6.97 -3.80 12.46
C ASP A 224 -7.30 -5.05 11.60
N PRO A 225 -6.73 -5.16 10.38
CA PRO A 225 -6.98 -6.31 9.51
C PRO A 225 -6.46 -7.61 10.13
N ARG A 226 -7.32 -8.63 10.19
CA ARG A 226 -6.96 -9.97 10.65
C ARG A 226 -6.56 -10.85 9.48
N PHE A 227 -5.39 -11.48 9.57
CA PHE A 227 -4.87 -12.38 8.55
C PHE A 227 -4.78 -13.81 9.09
N ALA A 228 -4.90 -14.79 8.20
CA ALA A 228 -4.84 -16.21 8.55
C ALA A 228 -3.44 -16.72 8.96
N GLY A 229 -2.42 -15.84 8.94
CA GLY A 229 -1.04 -16.18 9.30
C GLY A 229 -0.11 -14.97 9.35
N PRO A 230 1.13 -15.14 9.82
CA PRO A 230 2.10 -14.06 10.03
C PRO A 230 2.56 -13.39 8.73
N THR A 231 2.51 -14.10 7.60
CA THR A 231 2.92 -13.58 6.28
C THR A 231 1.89 -12.65 5.65
N ARG A 232 0.69 -12.51 6.25
CA ARG A 232 -0.39 -11.62 5.79
C ARG A 232 -0.91 -11.89 4.38
N GLU A 233 -0.67 -13.08 3.84
CA GLU A 233 -1.09 -13.44 2.48
C GLU A 233 -2.61 -13.56 2.31
N LYS A 234 -3.34 -13.86 3.39
CA LYS A 234 -4.78 -14.13 3.36
C LYS A 234 -5.54 -13.33 4.41
N LEU A 235 -6.43 -12.44 3.96
CA LEU A 235 -7.35 -11.72 4.84
C LEU A 235 -8.45 -12.67 5.37
N ASP A 236 -8.64 -12.66 6.68
CA ASP A 236 -9.71 -13.39 7.38
C ASP A 236 -10.67 -12.39 8.06
N ALA A 237 -11.61 -11.87 7.27
CA ALA A 237 -12.62 -10.92 7.69
C ALA A 237 -13.95 -11.20 6.99
N PRO A 238 -14.74 -12.21 7.42
CA PRO A 238 -15.97 -12.61 6.75
C PRO A 238 -16.98 -11.47 6.53
N LYS A 239 -17.06 -10.52 7.47
CA LYS A 239 -17.89 -9.31 7.36
C LYS A 239 -17.51 -8.48 6.11
N ALA A 240 -16.22 -8.29 5.86
CA ALA A 240 -15.72 -7.54 4.71
C ALA A 240 -16.12 -8.20 3.37
N ALA A 241 -16.14 -9.53 3.29
CA ALA A 241 -16.57 -10.23 2.08
C ALA A 241 -18.04 -9.92 1.73
N ALA A 242 -18.92 -9.95 2.73
CA ALA A 242 -20.33 -9.65 2.55
C ALA A 242 -20.55 -8.17 2.18
N GLU A 243 -19.88 -7.26 2.89
CA GLU A 243 -19.94 -5.82 2.62
C GLU A 243 -19.49 -5.50 1.19
N ILE A 244 -18.33 -6.02 0.76
CA ILE A 244 -17.81 -5.79 -0.60
C ILE A 244 -18.77 -6.33 -1.65
N ARG A 245 -19.29 -7.55 -1.47
CA ARG A 245 -20.23 -8.14 -2.43
C ARG A 245 -21.47 -7.27 -2.60
N THR A 246 -22.10 -6.89 -1.48
CA THR A 246 -23.34 -6.10 -1.49
C THR A 246 -23.10 -4.67 -1.96
N GLY A 247 -21.98 -4.04 -1.59
CA GLY A 247 -21.68 -2.66 -1.97
C GLY A 247 -21.28 -2.51 -3.44
N LEU A 248 -20.50 -3.46 -3.99
CA LEU A 248 -20.04 -3.39 -5.39
C LEU A 248 -21.06 -3.94 -6.40
N GLY A 249 -21.90 -4.89 -5.99
CA GLY A 249 -22.83 -5.62 -6.87
C GLY A 249 -23.70 -4.72 -7.76
N PRO A 250 -24.42 -3.72 -7.23
CA PRO A 250 -25.25 -2.82 -8.03
C PRO A 250 -24.46 -2.05 -9.10
N ARG A 251 -23.28 -1.53 -8.73
CA ARG A 251 -22.43 -0.73 -9.63
C ARG A 251 -21.81 -1.58 -10.73
N LEU A 252 -21.37 -2.80 -10.39
CA LEU A 252 -20.89 -3.77 -11.38
C LEU A 252 -21.99 -4.16 -12.36
N SER A 253 -23.21 -4.43 -11.85
CA SER A 253 -24.36 -4.78 -12.69
C SER A 253 -24.72 -3.63 -13.64
N GLU A 254 -24.72 -2.39 -13.13
CA GLU A 254 -24.96 -1.20 -13.94
C GLU A 254 -23.86 -0.99 -14.99
N PHE A 255 -22.60 -1.12 -14.61
CA PHE A 255 -21.46 -1.01 -15.52
C PHE A 255 -21.53 -2.06 -16.64
N CYS A 256 -21.77 -3.32 -16.29
CA CYS A 256 -21.90 -4.41 -17.27
C CYS A 256 -23.06 -4.17 -18.23
N ARG A 257 -24.21 -3.69 -17.73
CA ARG A 257 -25.37 -3.33 -18.56
C ARG A 257 -25.05 -2.18 -19.52
N THR A 258 -24.42 -1.11 -19.03
CA THR A 258 -24.06 0.09 -19.81
C THR A 258 -23.08 -0.25 -20.93
N HIS A 259 -22.10 -1.10 -20.64
CA HIS A 259 -21.03 -1.45 -21.56
C HIS A 259 -21.23 -2.78 -22.30
N ARG A 260 -22.37 -3.45 -22.09
CA ARG A 260 -22.70 -4.76 -22.67
C ARG A 260 -21.62 -5.82 -22.40
N LEU A 261 -21.08 -5.82 -21.19
CA LEU A 261 -20.11 -6.80 -20.70
C LEU A 261 -20.82 -7.94 -19.97
N GLY A 262 -20.23 -9.14 -20.00
CA GLY A 262 -20.81 -10.36 -19.42
C GLY A 262 -21.62 -11.19 -20.40
N LYS A 263 -21.94 -12.44 -20.02
CA LYS A 263 -22.74 -13.35 -20.86
C LYS A 263 -24.20 -12.88 -20.81
N TYR A 264 -24.88 -12.66 -21.93
CA TYR A 264 -24.75 -13.41 -23.18
C TYR A 264 -23.98 -12.68 -24.29
N SER A 265 -22.73 -13.12 -24.53
CA SER A 265 -22.33 -13.35 -25.91
C SER A 265 -23.12 -14.58 -26.36
N ALA A 266 -24.22 -14.36 -27.08
CA ALA A 266 -24.97 -15.44 -27.71
C ALA A 266 -24.13 -15.99 -28.87
N LYS A 267 -23.57 -17.18 -28.68
CA LYS A 267 -23.39 -18.23 -29.69
C LYS A 267 -23.08 -19.55 -29.02
#